data_AF-A0A258XG07-F1
#
_entry.id   AF-A0A258XG07-F1
#
_cell.length_a   1.000
_cell.length_b   1.000
_cell.length_c   1.000
_cell.angle_alpha   90.00
_cell.angle_beta   90.00
_cell.angle_gamma   90.00
#
_symmetry.space_group_name_H-M   'P 1'
#
loop_
_entity.id
_entity.type
_entity.pdbx_description
1 polymer ?
#
loop_
_entity_poly.entity_id
_entity_poly.type
_entity_poly.pdbx_seq_one_letter_code
_entity_poly.pdbx_strand_id
1 'polypeptide(L)'
;GADRFFGEPAFEINDFIKVDDQGRGMVNVLAAEKLMQSPKLYATFLLWLLSELFEALPEVGDPDKPILVFFFDEAHLLFEDAPDALMDKVEQVVRLIRSKGVGVYFISQNPIDIPEKIAGQLGNRVQHALRAFTPRDQRAIRAAAETFRINKELDVETVITELKVGEALVSTLNDDGSPAVVQRTMISPPRSRLGPVTPKERAIIQSVSPFDGKYDTAVNRESAAEVLAQKSADAAAAAQQVAEEGEEAQRAAPRRTSSMWEKAGKAAAGAVASSAGAVIAAKITGKKTSASPMSTGLTAVVGTIATSIGGAAFGRFARGIMGGLLR
;
A
#
# COMPACT_ATOMS: atom_id res chain seq x y z
N GLY A 1 -8.02 16.74 5.09
CA GLY A 1 -6.63 16.44 5.46
C GLY A 1 -6.14 15.18 4.75
N ALA A 2 -6.72 14.04 5.10
CA ALA A 2 -6.53 12.76 4.40
C ALA A 2 -6.87 12.82 2.89
N ASP A 3 -7.82 13.67 2.53
CA ASP A 3 -8.27 14.04 1.19
C ASP A 3 -7.18 14.68 0.30
N ARG A 4 -6.11 15.26 0.89
CA ARG A 4 -4.91 15.69 0.14
C ARG A 4 -3.80 14.65 0.16
N PHE A 5 -3.89 13.69 1.08
CA PHE A 5 -2.83 12.72 1.35
C PHE A 5 -2.94 11.50 0.43
N PHE A 6 -4.17 11.08 0.11
CA PHE A 6 -4.46 10.09 -0.93
C PHE A 6 -4.87 10.77 -2.25
N GLY A 7 -4.13 11.79 -2.64
CA GLY A 7 -4.33 12.51 -3.89
C GLY A 7 -3.94 11.66 -5.10
N GLU A 8 -4.35 12.09 -6.29
CA GLU A 8 -3.92 11.46 -7.53
C GLU A 8 -2.74 12.21 -8.18
N PRO A 9 -1.87 11.54 -8.95
CA PRO A 9 -1.91 10.11 -9.25
C PRO A 9 -1.62 9.26 -8.01
N ALA A 10 -2.38 8.17 -7.88
CA ALA A 10 -2.18 7.22 -6.80
C ALA A 10 -0.76 6.66 -6.89
N PHE A 11 -0.15 6.46 -5.73
CA PHE A 11 1.19 5.92 -5.64
C PHE A 11 1.22 4.49 -6.21
N GLU A 12 2.17 4.19 -7.12
CA GLU A 12 2.25 2.90 -7.79
C GLU A 12 3.33 2.03 -7.14
N ILE A 13 2.94 0.88 -6.59
CA ILE A 13 3.85 -0.02 -5.86
C ILE A 13 5.03 -0.49 -6.73
N ASN A 14 4.81 -0.77 -8.02
CA ASN A 14 5.87 -1.23 -8.92
C ASN A 14 6.98 -0.19 -9.13
N ASP A 15 6.72 1.08 -8.83
CA ASP A 15 7.75 2.11 -8.91
C ASP A 15 8.76 2.02 -7.76
N PHE A 16 8.42 1.39 -6.62
CA PHE A 16 9.42 1.05 -5.58
C PHE A 16 10.37 -0.06 -6.01
N ILE A 17 9.92 -0.94 -6.90
CA ILE A 17 10.56 -2.22 -7.20
C ILE A 17 11.29 -2.10 -8.54
N LYS A 18 12.21 -1.14 -8.59
CA LYS A 18 13.11 -0.96 -9.74
C LYS A 18 14.55 -1.28 -9.34
N VAL A 19 15.30 -1.70 -10.35
CA VAL A 19 16.75 -1.83 -10.30
C VAL A 19 17.37 -0.76 -11.18
N ASP A 20 18.59 -0.35 -10.85
CA ASP A 20 19.37 0.54 -11.69
C ASP A 20 19.92 -0.18 -12.93
N ASP A 21 20.61 0.56 -13.80
CA ASP A 21 21.22 0.04 -15.03
C ASP A 21 22.27 -1.07 -14.80
N GLN A 22 22.74 -1.22 -13.56
CA GLN A 22 23.68 -2.27 -13.14
C GLN A 22 22.99 -3.45 -12.45
N GLY A 23 21.66 -3.47 -12.39
CA GLY A 23 20.86 -4.50 -11.73
C GLY A 23 20.86 -4.42 -10.20
N ARG A 24 21.27 -3.30 -9.62
CA ARG A 24 21.24 -3.08 -8.16
C ARG A 24 19.89 -2.50 -7.76
N GLY A 25 19.36 -2.92 -6.61
CA GLY A 25 18.12 -2.36 -6.07
C GLY A 25 18.23 -0.86 -5.80
N MET A 26 17.16 -0.12 -6.04
CA MET A 26 17.11 1.31 -5.77
C MET A 26 16.79 1.61 -4.30
N VAL A 27 17.44 2.64 -3.75
CA VAL A 27 17.12 3.17 -2.42
C VAL A 27 16.09 4.28 -2.58
N ASN A 28 14.85 4.00 -2.21
CA ASN A 28 13.76 4.97 -2.23
C ASN A 28 13.58 5.60 -0.86
N VAL A 29 13.45 6.93 -0.79
CA VAL A 29 13.27 7.67 0.47
C VAL A 29 11.91 8.36 0.46
N LEU A 30 11.02 7.90 1.36
CA LEU A 30 9.74 8.56 1.60
C LEU A 30 9.91 9.73 2.56
N ALA A 31 9.91 10.95 2.03
CA ALA A 31 10.06 12.16 2.83
C ALA A 31 8.75 12.48 3.58
N ALA A 32 8.66 12.06 4.85
CA ALA A 32 7.48 12.23 5.70
C ALA A 32 7.59 13.40 6.70
N GLU A 33 8.43 14.41 6.45
CA GLU A 33 8.74 15.52 7.39
C GLU A 33 7.49 16.19 7.98
N LYS A 34 6.45 16.42 7.16
CA LYS A 34 5.18 17.02 7.59
C LYS A 34 4.24 15.99 8.24
N LEU A 35 4.32 14.74 7.81
CA LEU A 35 3.45 13.67 8.27
C LEU A 35 3.77 13.23 9.70
N MET A 36 5.03 13.34 10.10
CA MET A 36 5.45 13.05 11.47
C MET A 36 4.76 13.97 12.50
N GLN A 37 4.27 15.14 12.10
CA GLN A 37 3.46 16.01 12.96
C GLN A 37 2.04 15.46 13.20
N SER A 38 1.65 14.39 12.52
CA SER A 38 0.35 13.73 12.63
C SER A 38 0.53 12.21 12.66
N PRO A 39 0.94 11.63 13.82
CA PRO A 39 1.26 10.21 13.96
C PRO A 39 0.17 9.27 13.44
N LYS A 40 -1.11 9.58 13.71
CA LYS A 40 -2.26 8.81 13.21
C LYS A 40 -2.33 8.75 11.68
N LEU A 41 -2.00 9.86 11.00
CA LEU A 41 -1.99 9.91 9.53
C LEU A 41 -0.82 9.10 8.98
N TYR A 42 0.34 9.19 9.63
CA TYR A 42 1.52 8.39 9.29
C TYR A 42 1.26 6.88 9.46
N ALA A 43 0.70 6.45 10.58
CA ALA A 43 0.32 5.05 10.80
C ALA A 43 -0.70 4.54 9.77
N THR A 44 -1.71 5.35 9.47
CA THR A 44 -2.73 5.02 8.45
C THR A 44 -2.10 4.85 7.07
N PHE A 45 -1.19 5.74 6.69
CA PHE A 45 -0.47 5.65 5.42
C PHE A 45 0.34 4.37 5.30
N LEU A 46 1.14 4.07 6.32
CA LEU A 46 2.03 2.93 6.29
C LEU A 46 1.27 1.61 6.24
N LEU A 47 0.16 1.53 6.96
CA LEU A 47 -0.73 0.38 6.92
C LEU A 47 -1.44 0.20 5.58
N TRP A 48 -1.86 1.31 4.97
CA TRP A 48 -2.34 1.29 3.60
C TRP A 48 -1.25 0.78 2.65
N LEU A 49 -0.04 1.31 2.73
CA LEU A 49 1.07 0.93 1.86
C LEU A 49 1.42 -0.55 1.99
N LEU A 50 1.50 -1.07 3.22
CA LEU A 50 1.78 -2.48 3.46
C LEU A 50 0.67 -3.40 2.95
N SER A 51 -0.58 -2.97 3.07
CA SER A 51 -1.73 -3.72 2.56
C SER A 51 -1.75 -3.72 1.03
N GLU A 52 -1.46 -2.58 0.40
CA GLU A 52 -1.34 -2.45 -1.06
C GLU A 52 -0.19 -3.31 -1.59
N LEU A 53 0.97 -3.34 -0.90
CA LEU A 53 2.08 -4.24 -1.21
C LEU A 53 1.66 -5.71 -1.15
N PHE A 54 0.91 -6.09 -0.11
CA PHE A 54 0.45 -7.47 0.06
C PHE A 54 -0.54 -7.89 -1.05
N GLU A 55 -1.44 -7.01 -1.45
CA GLU A 55 -2.41 -7.26 -2.52
C GLU A 55 -1.77 -7.27 -3.92
N ALA A 56 -0.84 -6.35 -4.19
CA ALA A 56 -0.23 -6.18 -5.51
C ALA A 56 0.84 -7.23 -5.82
N LEU A 57 1.59 -7.70 -4.82
CA LEU A 57 2.72 -8.61 -5.03
C LEU A 57 2.26 -10.07 -5.18
N PRO A 58 2.85 -10.84 -6.10
CA PRO A 58 2.66 -12.29 -6.16
C PRO A 58 3.35 -12.96 -4.96
N GLU A 59 2.93 -14.18 -4.62
CA GLU A 59 3.70 -15.03 -3.71
C GLU A 59 4.93 -15.57 -4.44
N VAL A 60 6.10 -15.49 -3.80
CA VAL A 60 7.39 -15.80 -4.44
C VAL A 60 8.22 -16.84 -3.70
N GLY A 61 7.67 -17.42 -2.63
CA GLY A 61 8.36 -18.45 -1.85
C GLY A 61 9.56 -17.88 -1.10
N ASP A 62 10.73 -18.52 -1.24
CA ASP A 62 11.96 -18.18 -0.53
C ASP A 62 13.08 -17.82 -1.53
N PRO A 63 13.06 -16.60 -2.10
CA PRO A 63 14.08 -16.16 -3.04
C PRO A 63 15.39 -15.79 -2.32
N ASP A 64 16.54 -15.99 -2.99
CA ASP A 64 17.87 -15.64 -2.46
C ASP A 64 17.99 -14.15 -2.04
N LYS A 65 17.18 -13.28 -2.65
CA LYS A 65 17.12 -11.85 -2.35
C LYS A 65 15.67 -11.39 -2.22
N PRO A 66 15.37 -10.50 -1.27
CA PRO A 66 14.05 -9.90 -1.18
C PRO A 66 13.77 -9.02 -2.41
N ILE A 67 12.51 -8.97 -2.81
CA ILE A 67 12.00 -8.09 -3.87
C ILE A 67 12.00 -6.63 -3.38
N LEU A 68 11.68 -6.43 -2.10
CA LEU A 68 11.67 -5.12 -1.45
C LEU A 68 12.07 -5.27 0.02
N VAL A 69 12.77 -4.27 0.55
CA VAL A 69 12.99 -4.14 1.98
C VAL A 69 12.49 -2.77 2.42
N PHE A 70 11.57 -2.77 3.39
CA PHE A 70 10.99 -1.56 3.94
C PHE A 70 11.57 -1.27 5.34
N PHE A 71 12.08 -0.06 5.53
CA PHE A 71 12.59 0.42 6.81
C PHE A 71 11.63 1.44 7.39
N PHE A 72 11.05 1.13 8.54
CA PHE A 72 10.22 2.03 9.32
C PHE A 72 11.08 2.73 10.37
N ASP A 73 11.50 3.94 10.05
CA ASP A 73 12.14 4.81 11.03
C ASP A 73 11.10 5.38 11.99
N GLU A 74 11.49 5.55 13.25
CA GLU A 74 10.59 5.90 14.36
C GLU A 74 9.33 5.03 14.41
N ALA A 75 9.54 3.71 14.36
CA ALA A 75 8.48 2.71 14.36
C ALA A 75 7.49 2.83 15.54
N HIS A 76 7.89 3.45 16.65
CA HIS A 76 7.00 3.73 17.78
C HIS A 76 5.75 4.52 17.37
N LEU A 77 5.85 5.39 16.36
CA LEU A 77 4.74 6.19 15.83
C LEU A 77 3.63 5.34 15.18
N LEU A 78 3.93 4.09 14.81
CA LEU A 78 2.94 3.15 14.30
C LEU A 78 2.04 2.58 15.40
N PHE A 79 2.54 2.55 16.62
CA PHE A 79 1.97 1.78 17.72
C PHE A 79 1.43 2.67 18.84
N GLU A 80 1.90 3.92 18.93
CA GLU A 80 1.41 4.89 19.91
C GLU A 80 -0.08 5.20 19.69
N ASP A 81 -0.90 4.94 20.72
CA ASP A 81 -2.37 5.09 20.71
C ASP A 81 -3.08 4.37 19.54
N ALA A 82 -2.46 3.30 19.01
CA ALA A 82 -3.04 2.48 17.96
C ALA A 82 -4.18 1.60 18.53
N PRO A 83 -5.38 1.61 17.93
CA PRO A 83 -6.45 0.69 18.34
C PRO A 83 -6.03 -0.77 18.16
N ASP A 84 -6.56 -1.68 18.99
CA ASP A 84 -6.26 -3.12 18.91
C ASP A 84 -6.49 -3.71 17.52
N ALA A 85 -7.57 -3.30 16.85
CA ALA A 85 -7.87 -3.72 15.48
C ALA A 85 -6.78 -3.31 14.48
N LEU A 86 -6.13 -2.16 14.71
CA LEU A 86 -5.01 -1.68 13.91
C LEU A 86 -3.76 -2.53 14.17
N MET A 87 -3.48 -2.80 15.45
CA MET A 87 -2.37 -3.64 15.88
C MET A 87 -2.43 -5.04 15.29
N ASP A 88 -3.59 -5.70 15.37
CA ASP A 88 -3.79 -7.03 14.81
C ASP A 88 -3.61 -7.04 13.29
N LYS A 89 -3.95 -5.93 12.60
CA LYS A 89 -3.71 -5.78 11.17
C LYS A 89 -2.23 -5.60 10.84
N VAL A 90 -1.49 -4.79 11.60
CA VAL A 90 -0.03 -4.68 11.42
C VAL A 90 0.60 -6.06 11.59
N GLU A 91 0.25 -6.79 12.65
CA GLU A 91 0.77 -8.14 12.91
C GLU A 91 0.49 -9.09 11.74
N GLN A 92 -0.76 -9.10 11.27
CA GLN A 92 -1.17 -9.93 10.14
C GLN A 92 -0.35 -9.61 8.88
N VAL A 93 -0.18 -8.32 8.57
CA VAL A 93 0.52 -7.92 7.34
C VAL A 93 2.02 -8.19 7.45
N VAL A 94 2.66 -7.88 8.57
CA VAL A 94 4.09 -8.20 8.80
C VAL A 94 4.35 -9.70 8.66
N ARG A 95 3.44 -10.54 9.19
CA ARG A 95 3.55 -11.99 9.06
C ARG A 95 3.39 -12.47 7.61
N LEU A 96 2.43 -11.93 6.88
CA LEU A 96 2.09 -12.40 5.54
C LEU A 96 2.99 -11.84 4.43
N ILE A 97 3.49 -10.60 4.58
CA ILE A 97 4.27 -9.95 3.53
C ILE A 97 5.61 -10.67 3.26
N ARG A 98 6.11 -11.46 4.21
CA ARG A 98 7.32 -12.28 4.03
C ARG A 98 7.19 -13.24 2.84
N SER A 99 6.03 -13.89 2.65
CA SER A 99 5.84 -14.82 1.52
C SER A 99 5.76 -14.11 0.15
N LYS A 100 5.62 -12.79 0.16
CA LYS A 100 5.69 -11.90 -1.00
C LYS A 100 7.12 -11.44 -1.30
N GLY A 101 8.12 -11.94 -0.55
CA GLY A 101 9.51 -11.55 -0.72
C GLY A 101 9.82 -10.14 -0.21
N VAL A 102 9.02 -9.62 0.72
CA VAL A 102 9.24 -8.29 1.32
C VAL A 102 9.80 -8.44 2.73
N GLY A 103 10.94 -7.79 2.99
CA GLY A 103 11.50 -7.65 4.33
C GLY A 103 11.01 -6.38 5.01
N VAL A 104 10.67 -6.46 6.30
CA VAL A 104 10.26 -5.31 7.11
C VAL A 104 11.21 -5.14 8.29
N TYR A 105 11.75 -3.93 8.45
CA TYR A 105 12.60 -3.54 9.57
C TYR A 105 11.95 -2.39 10.33
N PHE A 106 11.76 -2.58 11.64
CA PHE A 106 11.31 -1.52 12.54
C PHE A 106 12.53 -0.95 13.27
N ILE A 107 12.72 0.35 13.15
CA ILE A 107 13.81 1.10 13.78
C ILE A 107 13.17 1.99 14.84
N SER A 108 13.58 1.80 16.09
CA SER A 108 13.09 2.58 17.23
C SER A 108 14.23 2.86 18.19
N GLN A 109 14.12 3.98 18.91
CA GLN A 109 15.08 4.34 19.96
C GLN A 109 14.95 3.44 21.19
N ASN A 110 13.73 2.98 21.49
CA ASN A 110 13.47 2.13 22.65
C ASN A 110 12.75 0.83 22.24
N PRO A 111 13.26 -0.35 22.65
CA PRO A 111 12.63 -1.64 22.36
C PRO A 111 11.21 -1.77 22.92
N ILE A 112 10.88 -1.11 24.04
CA ILE A 112 9.55 -1.22 24.67
C ILE A 112 8.45 -0.55 23.86
N ASP A 113 8.82 0.32 22.92
CA ASP A 113 7.85 1.03 22.08
C ASP A 113 7.34 0.15 20.93
N ILE A 114 7.93 -1.04 20.74
CA ILE A 114 7.46 -2.06 19.79
C ILE A 114 6.68 -3.12 20.58
N PRO A 115 5.37 -3.30 20.30
CA PRO A 115 4.55 -4.28 21.01
C PRO A 115 5.08 -5.71 20.85
N GLU A 116 4.98 -6.51 21.92
CA GLU A 116 5.52 -7.86 21.98
C GLU A 116 4.99 -8.77 20.86
N LYS A 117 3.70 -8.64 20.51
CA LYS A 117 3.09 -9.37 19.38
C LYS A 117 3.82 -9.14 18.06
N ILE A 118 4.25 -7.90 17.81
CA ILE A 118 5.01 -7.53 16.60
C ILE A 118 6.47 -7.93 16.76
N ALA A 119 7.07 -7.64 17.91
CA ALA A 119 8.44 -8.01 18.21
C ALA A 119 8.65 -9.52 18.01
N GLY A 120 7.75 -10.39 18.48
CA GLY A 120 7.85 -11.84 18.30
C GLY A 120 7.90 -12.31 16.84
N GLN A 121 7.46 -11.49 15.87
CA GLN A 121 7.53 -11.80 14.44
C GLN A 121 8.87 -11.39 13.80
N LEU A 122 9.71 -10.61 14.50
CA LEU A 122 10.95 -10.07 13.96
C LEU A 122 12.10 -11.05 14.18
N GLY A 123 12.54 -11.68 13.09
CA GLY A 123 13.62 -12.66 13.11
C GLY A 123 15.02 -12.06 13.23
N ASN A 124 15.29 -10.94 12.56
CA ASN A 124 16.57 -10.24 12.63
C ASN A 124 16.53 -9.17 13.73
N ARG A 125 17.60 -9.08 14.53
CA ARG A 125 17.75 -8.16 15.65
C ARG A 125 19.12 -7.49 15.63
N VAL A 126 19.10 -6.17 15.74
CA VAL A 126 20.30 -5.33 15.90
C VAL A 126 20.00 -4.36 17.04
N GLN A 127 20.67 -4.55 18.18
CA GLN A 127 20.49 -3.71 19.37
C GLN A 127 21.78 -2.93 19.64
N HIS A 128 21.71 -1.61 19.51
CA HIS A 128 22.78 -0.72 19.93
C HIS A 128 22.74 -0.48 21.45
N ALA A 129 23.76 0.21 21.95
CA ALA A 129 23.89 0.56 23.36
C ALA A 129 22.61 1.24 23.90
N LEU A 130 22.12 0.76 25.04
CA LEU A 130 21.09 1.44 25.83
C LEU A 130 21.71 1.95 27.13
N ARG A 131 21.27 3.11 27.59
CA ARG A 131 21.75 3.69 28.84
C ARG A 131 20.70 3.49 29.93
N ALA A 132 21.12 2.97 31.08
CA ALA A 132 20.26 2.77 32.23
C ALA A 132 20.41 3.92 33.24
N PHE A 133 19.50 4.89 33.24
CA PHE A 133 19.46 5.91 34.30
C PHE A 133 18.18 5.87 35.13
N THR A 134 17.13 5.30 34.57
CA THR A 134 15.80 5.22 35.18
C THR A 134 15.32 3.77 35.29
N PRO A 135 14.33 3.47 36.15
CA PRO A 135 13.67 2.17 36.17
C PRO A 135 13.02 1.81 34.83
N ARG A 136 12.57 2.80 34.04
CA ARG A 136 12.04 2.59 32.69
C ARG A 136 13.13 2.05 31.76
N ASP A 137 14.34 2.62 31.82
CA ASP A 137 15.47 2.17 31.01
C ASP A 137 15.90 0.75 31.37
N GLN A 138 15.90 0.42 32.67
CA GLN A 138 16.19 -0.95 33.13
C GLN A 138 15.18 -1.97 32.63
N ARG A 139 13.90 -1.58 32.50
CA ARG A 139 12.89 -2.44 31.84
C ARG A 139 13.16 -2.59 30.36
N ALA A 140 13.56 -1.50 29.68
CA ALA A 140 13.90 -1.54 28.27
C ALA A 140 15.09 -2.47 27.97
N ILE A 141 16.12 -2.42 28.81
CA ILE A 141 17.30 -3.29 28.68
C ILE A 141 16.90 -4.76 28.85
N ARG A 142 16.12 -5.08 29.90
CA ARG A 142 15.60 -6.44 30.11
C ARG A 142 14.74 -6.93 28.95
N ALA A 143 13.80 -6.11 28.51
CA ALA A 143 12.94 -6.44 27.37
C ALA A 143 13.76 -6.69 26.09
N ALA A 144 14.78 -5.87 25.80
CA ALA A 144 15.67 -6.13 24.68
C ALA A 144 16.46 -7.44 24.87
N ALA A 145 16.99 -7.70 26.07
CA ALA A 145 17.78 -8.89 26.34
C ALA A 145 16.98 -10.19 26.16
N GLU A 146 15.71 -10.20 26.58
CA GLU A 146 14.80 -11.33 26.46
C GLU A 146 14.43 -11.67 25.00
N THR A 147 14.62 -10.74 24.06
CA THR A 147 14.32 -10.96 22.64
C THR A 147 15.41 -11.71 21.88
N PHE A 148 16.58 -11.89 22.50
CA PHE A 148 17.71 -12.57 21.87
C PHE A 148 17.76 -14.06 22.20
N ARG A 149 18.24 -14.85 21.24
CA ARG A 149 18.60 -16.24 21.52
C ARG A 149 19.79 -16.26 22.50
N ILE A 150 19.60 -16.96 23.62
CA ILE A 150 20.57 -17.06 24.72
C ILE A 150 21.94 -17.47 24.22
N ASN A 151 22.96 -16.73 24.64
CA ASN A 151 24.37 -17.07 24.48
C ASN A 151 24.95 -17.38 25.87
N LYS A 152 25.55 -18.56 26.05
CA LYS A 152 26.12 -18.97 27.35
C LYS A 152 27.40 -18.22 27.71
N GLU A 153 28.07 -17.65 26.71
CA GLU A 153 29.35 -16.95 26.86
C GLU A 153 29.16 -15.43 27.03
N LEU A 154 27.92 -14.95 26.88
CA LEU A 154 27.61 -13.52 26.85
C LEU A 154 26.36 -13.23 27.66
N ASP A 155 26.51 -12.42 28.72
CA ASP A 155 25.38 -11.82 29.41
C ASP A 155 24.85 -10.65 28.60
N VAL A 156 23.72 -10.88 27.95
CA VAL A 156 23.08 -9.92 27.04
C VAL A 156 22.68 -8.65 27.78
N GLU A 157 22.12 -8.77 28.99
CA GLU A 157 21.63 -7.62 29.77
C GLU A 157 22.79 -6.69 30.15
N THR A 158 23.87 -7.30 30.67
CA THR A 158 25.10 -6.57 31.02
C THR A 158 25.73 -5.94 29.78
N VAL A 159 25.93 -6.72 28.70
CA VAL A 159 26.62 -6.24 27.50
C VAL A 159 25.89 -5.08 26.84
N ILE A 160 24.54 -5.07 26.79
CA ILE A 160 23.77 -3.93 26.23
C ILE A 160 24.20 -2.58 26.82
N THR A 161 24.54 -2.55 28.12
CA THR A 161 24.95 -1.33 28.81
C THR A 161 26.42 -0.96 28.60
N GLU A 162 27.25 -1.93 28.22
CA GLU A 162 28.69 -1.78 28.01
C GLU A 162 29.08 -1.52 26.54
N LEU A 163 28.14 -1.65 25.61
CA LEU A 163 28.34 -1.38 24.20
C LEU A 163 28.84 0.06 23.99
N LYS A 164 29.88 0.20 23.18
CA LYS A 164 30.45 1.48 22.77
C LYS A 164 29.86 1.92 21.43
N VAL A 165 30.15 3.16 21.04
CA VAL A 165 29.79 3.68 19.72
C VAL A 165 30.42 2.79 18.64
N GLY A 166 29.61 2.34 17.70
CA GLY A 166 30.04 1.41 16.64
C GLY A 166 29.92 -0.06 17.03
N GLU A 167 29.45 -0.39 18.22
CA GLU A 167 29.11 -1.77 18.62
C GLU A 167 27.59 -1.98 18.66
N ALA A 168 27.18 -3.23 18.44
CA ALA A 168 25.82 -3.70 18.63
C ALA A 168 25.80 -5.18 19.02
N LEU A 169 24.71 -5.60 19.66
CA LEU A 169 24.33 -7.00 19.71
C LEU A 169 23.54 -7.34 18.45
N VAL A 170 23.96 -8.40 17.76
CA VAL A 170 23.39 -8.81 16.47
C VAL A 170 22.97 -10.27 16.55
N SER A 171 21.75 -10.55 16.10
CA SER A 171 21.22 -11.89 15.87
C SER A 171 20.45 -11.86 14.55
N THR A 172 20.90 -12.63 13.58
CA THR A 172 20.25 -12.76 12.27
C THR A 172 19.63 -14.14 12.13
N LEU A 173 18.79 -14.35 11.12
CA LEU A 173 18.29 -15.69 10.81
C LEU A 173 19.38 -16.57 10.18
N ASN A 174 19.38 -17.85 10.55
CA ASN A 174 20.08 -18.93 9.86
C ASN A 174 19.29 -19.37 8.61
N ASP A 175 19.88 -20.21 7.78
CA ASP A 175 19.24 -20.76 6.56
C ASP A 175 17.94 -21.54 6.85
N ASP A 176 17.81 -22.11 8.04
CA ASP A 176 16.59 -22.80 8.50
C ASP A 176 15.51 -21.84 9.04
N GLY A 177 15.76 -20.53 9.00
CA GLY A 177 14.88 -19.49 9.54
C GLY A 177 14.91 -19.36 11.06
N SER A 178 15.77 -20.09 11.77
CA SER A 178 15.94 -19.94 13.21
C SER A 178 16.86 -18.74 13.54
N PRO A 179 16.60 -18.00 14.64
CA PRO A 179 17.53 -16.96 15.08
C PRO A 179 18.91 -17.55 15.45
N ALA A 180 19.96 -16.93 14.93
CA ALA A 180 21.34 -17.20 15.32
C ALA A 180 21.59 -16.76 16.77
N VAL A 181 22.56 -17.40 17.42
CA VAL A 181 23.00 -17.01 18.77
C VAL A 181 23.52 -15.59 18.73
N VAL A 182 23.09 -14.74 19.67
CA VAL A 182 23.47 -13.32 19.69
C VAL A 182 24.98 -13.14 19.87
N GLN A 183 25.54 -12.19 19.11
CA GLN A 183 26.96 -11.85 19.11
C GLN A 183 27.17 -10.34 19.31
N ARG A 184 28.20 -9.97 20.09
CA ARG A 184 28.71 -8.59 20.12
C ARG A 184 29.49 -8.33 18.83
N THR A 185 29.04 -7.34 18.06
CA THR A 185 29.49 -7.11 16.69
C THR A 185 29.90 -5.65 16.50
N MET A 186 31.00 -5.43 15.76
CA MET A 186 31.41 -4.11 15.28
C MET A 186 30.64 -3.75 14.01
N ILE A 187 30.05 -2.56 14.00
CA ILE A 187 29.26 -2.03 12.90
C ILE A 187 30.15 -1.16 12.02
N SER A 188 30.19 -1.49 10.71
CA SER A 188 30.92 -0.67 9.74
C SER A 188 30.33 0.74 9.71
N PRO A 189 31.16 1.79 9.78
CA PRO A 189 30.67 3.16 9.68
C PRO A 189 30.05 3.40 8.30
N PRO A 190 29.03 4.29 8.21
CA PRO A 190 28.45 4.66 6.93
C PRO A 190 29.49 5.36 6.06
N ARG A 191 29.48 5.06 4.75
CA ARG A 191 30.31 5.75 3.74
C ARG A 191 29.59 6.95 3.11
N SER A 192 28.52 7.41 3.75
CA SER A 192 27.67 8.51 3.30
C SER A 192 27.83 9.75 4.17
N ARG A 193 27.28 10.88 3.71
CA ARG A 193 27.15 12.08 4.54
C ARG A 193 25.98 11.92 5.50
N LEU A 194 26.24 12.08 6.79
CA LEU A 194 25.19 12.20 7.80
C LEU A 194 24.61 13.63 7.77
N GLY A 195 23.29 13.74 7.68
CA GLY A 195 22.55 15.00 7.68
C GLY A 195 21.54 15.14 6.55
N PRO A 196 20.58 16.08 6.68
CA PRO A 196 19.54 16.26 5.68
C PRO A 196 20.11 16.70 4.33
N VAL A 197 19.43 16.27 3.26
CA VAL A 197 19.71 16.74 1.91
C VAL A 197 19.34 18.22 1.79
N THR A 198 20.18 19.04 1.16
CA THR A 198 19.86 20.45 0.92
C THR A 198 18.76 20.57 -0.13
N PRO A 199 17.99 21.68 -0.16
CA PRO A 199 16.97 21.90 -1.19
C PRO A 199 17.53 21.83 -2.62
N LYS A 200 18.76 22.33 -2.83
CA LYS A 200 19.44 22.29 -4.13
C LYS A 200 19.79 20.87 -4.56
N GLU A 201 20.36 20.07 -3.65
CA GLU A 201 20.67 18.67 -3.93
C GLU A 201 19.40 17.85 -4.19
N ARG A 202 18.33 18.09 -3.42
CA ARG A 202 17.02 17.45 -3.62
C ARG A 202 16.48 17.74 -5.02
N ALA A 203 16.51 19.00 -5.44
CA ALA A 203 16.05 19.40 -6.78
C ALA A 203 16.86 18.71 -7.90
N ILE A 204 18.19 18.58 -7.73
CA ILE A 204 19.03 17.87 -8.70
C ILE A 204 18.65 16.39 -8.78
N ILE A 205 18.50 15.71 -7.63
CA ILE A 205 18.10 14.30 -7.57
C ILE A 205 16.72 14.08 -8.22
N GLN A 206 15.77 14.98 -7.95
CA GLN A 206 14.43 14.91 -8.55
C GLN A 206 14.48 15.12 -10.07
N SER A 207 15.28 16.07 -10.56
CA SER A 207 15.35 16.38 -12.00
C SER A 207 15.91 15.24 -12.87
N VAL A 208 16.63 14.29 -12.28
CA VAL A 208 17.14 13.10 -12.96
C VAL A 208 16.35 11.84 -12.62
N SER A 209 15.27 11.98 -11.84
CA SER A 209 14.43 10.87 -11.44
C SER A 209 13.65 10.34 -12.64
N PRO A 210 13.51 9.01 -12.79
CA PRO A 210 12.62 8.42 -13.80
C PRO A 210 11.14 8.71 -13.53
N PHE A 211 10.82 9.32 -12.39
CA PHE A 211 9.46 9.69 -11.96
C PHE A 211 9.19 11.20 -12.05
N ASP A 212 10.11 11.97 -12.63
CA ASP A 212 9.91 13.40 -12.90
C ASP A 212 8.61 13.61 -13.69
N GLY A 213 7.77 14.55 -13.25
CA GLY A 213 6.46 14.83 -13.83
C GLY A 213 5.34 13.83 -13.48
N LYS A 214 5.64 12.61 -13.03
CA LYS A 214 4.60 11.60 -12.72
C LYS A 214 3.79 12.01 -11.48
N TYR A 215 4.45 12.37 -10.39
CA TYR A 215 3.80 12.66 -9.11
C TYR A 215 3.70 14.15 -8.78
N ASP A 216 4.19 15.02 -9.67
CA ASP A 216 4.36 16.46 -9.37
C ASP A 216 3.04 17.24 -9.41
N THR A 217 2.09 16.80 -10.23
CA THR A 217 0.81 17.47 -10.41
C THR A 217 -0.30 16.67 -9.76
N ALA A 218 -0.89 17.22 -8.70
CA ALA A 218 -2.07 16.66 -8.09
C ALA A 218 -3.23 16.69 -9.10
N VAL A 219 -3.76 15.52 -9.45
CA VAL A 219 -4.95 15.38 -10.26
C VAL A 219 -6.16 15.38 -9.34
N ASN A 220 -7.10 16.30 -9.56
CA ASN A 220 -8.39 16.28 -8.87
C ASN A 220 -9.39 15.48 -9.72
N ARG A 221 -9.58 14.19 -9.40
CA ARG A 221 -10.72 13.45 -9.96
C ARG A 221 -11.96 13.78 -9.16
N GLU A 222 -13.06 14.09 -9.85
CA GLU A 222 -14.38 14.19 -9.23
C GLU A 222 -14.62 12.91 -8.40
N SER A 223 -14.77 13.07 -7.09
CA SER A 223 -14.95 11.94 -6.20
C SER A 223 -16.27 11.24 -6.53
N ALA A 224 -16.36 9.92 -6.34
CA ALA A 224 -17.61 9.20 -6.54
C ALA A 224 -18.76 9.78 -5.68
N ALA A 225 -18.43 10.41 -4.55
CA ALA A 225 -19.39 11.12 -3.70
C ALA A 225 -19.87 12.42 -4.34
N GLU A 226 -18.98 13.23 -4.94
CA GLU A 226 -19.36 14.43 -5.70
C GLU A 226 -20.17 14.06 -6.94
N VAL A 227 -19.80 13.02 -7.69
CA VAL A 227 -20.58 12.56 -8.85
C VAL A 227 -21.96 12.05 -8.44
N LEU A 228 -22.08 11.37 -7.29
CA LEU A 228 -23.37 10.92 -6.76
C LEU A 228 -24.20 12.09 -6.22
N ALA A 229 -23.59 13.03 -5.49
CA ALA A 229 -24.26 14.22 -4.99
C ALA A 229 -24.73 15.12 -6.14
N GLN A 230 -23.92 15.28 -7.18
CA GLN A 230 -24.26 15.99 -8.39
C GLN A 230 -25.44 15.31 -9.10
N LYS A 231 -25.42 13.97 -9.24
CA LYS A 231 -26.57 13.22 -9.79
C LYS A 231 -27.84 13.36 -8.96
N SER A 232 -27.73 13.40 -7.64
CA SER A 232 -28.87 13.63 -6.75
C SER A 232 -29.38 15.07 -6.84
N ALA A 233 -28.51 16.06 -6.96
CA ALA A 233 -28.87 17.46 -7.15
C ALA A 233 -29.51 17.69 -8.53
N ASP A 234 -28.96 17.09 -9.58
CA ASP A 234 -29.51 17.14 -10.94
C ASP A 234 -30.89 16.45 -11.01
N ALA A 235 -31.07 15.34 -10.29
CA ALA A 235 -32.37 14.66 -10.18
C ALA A 235 -33.40 15.50 -9.40
N ALA A 236 -32.98 16.22 -8.35
CA ALA A 236 -33.84 17.10 -7.58
C ALA A 236 -34.24 18.36 -8.39
N ALA A 237 -33.30 18.94 -9.14
CA ALA A 237 -33.55 20.08 -10.03
C ALA A 237 -34.49 19.69 -11.19
N ALA A 238 -34.31 18.50 -11.78
CA ALA A 238 -35.21 17.97 -12.79
C ALA A 238 -36.63 17.71 -12.25
N ALA A 239 -36.75 17.24 -11.00
CA ALA A 239 -38.05 17.05 -10.34
C ALA A 239 -38.75 18.37 -10.01
N GLN A 240 -38.00 19.42 -9.64
CA GLN A 240 -38.55 20.77 -9.44
C GLN A 240 -39.01 21.41 -10.75
N GLN A 241 -38.24 21.27 -11.84
CA GLN A 241 -38.66 21.76 -13.16
C GLN A 241 -39.93 21.07 -13.67
N VAL A 242 -40.10 19.76 -13.39
CA VAL A 242 -41.35 19.03 -13.69
C VAL A 242 -42.53 19.53 -12.86
N ALA A 243 -42.30 19.95 -11.63
CA ALA A 243 -43.34 20.48 -10.74
C ALA A 243 -43.75 21.92 -11.05
N GLU A 244 -42.83 22.75 -11.57
CA GLU A 244 -43.08 24.16 -11.90
C GLU A 244 -43.67 24.38 -13.30
N GLU A 245 -43.30 23.56 -14.30
CA GLU A 245 -43.75 23.74 -15.70
C GLU A 245 -44.97 22.88 -16.10
N GLY A 246 -45.39 21.95 -15.23
CA GLY A 246 -46.51 21.05 -15.50
C GLY A 246 -46.21 20.01 -16.59
N GLU A 247 -46.90 18.86 -16.55
CA GLU A 247 -46.65 17.69 -17.42
C GLU A 247 -46.78 17.97 -18.94
N GLU A 248 -47.34 19.12 -19.34
CA GLU A 248 -47.63 19.44 -20.75
C GLU A 248 -46.45 20.07 -21.51
N ALA A 249 -45.46 20.70 -20.85
CA ALA A 249 -44.30 21.30 -21.54
C ALA A 249 -43.29 20.25 -22.06
N GLN A 250 -43.32 19.01 -21.54
CA GLN A 250 -42.40 17.94 -21.96
C GLN A 250 -42.82 17.18 -23.22
N ARG A 251 -44.04 17.36 -23.74
CA ARG A 251 -44.43 16.76 -25.02
C ARG A 251 -43.96 17.55 -26.25
N ALA A 252 -43.53 18.80 -26.08
CA ALA A 252 -43.17 19.69 -27.18
C ALA A 252 -41.68 20.09 -27.25
N ALA A 253 -40.86 19.77 -26.24
CA ALA A 253 -39.43 20.07 -26.27
C ALA A 253 -38.63 18.88 -26.88
N PRO A 254 -37.77 19.10 -27.90
CA PRO A 254 -36.91 18.04 -28.40
C PRO A 254 -35.91 17.65 -27.32
N ARG A 255 -35.99 16.39 -26.86
CA ARG A 255 -35.05 15.79 -25.90
C ARG A 255 -33.59 16.04 -26.31
N ARG A 256 -32.96 17.06 -25.73
CA ARG A 256 -31.52 17.29 -25.77
C ARG A 256 -30.85 16.62 -24.57
N THR A 257 -31.03 15.31 -24.46
CA THR A 257 -30.12 14.45 -23.72
C THR A 257 -30.00 13.16 -24.52
N SER A 258 -28.93 13.05 -25.31
CA SER A 258 -28.49 11.76 -25.82
C SER A 258 -28.16 10.92 -24.59
N SER A 259 -29.11 10.10 -24.16
CA SER A 259 -28.94 9.18 -23.04
C SER A 259 -27.65 8.38 -23.26
N MET A 260 -26.83 8.24 -22.23
CA MET A 260 -25.65 7.37 -22.30
C MET A 260 -26.00 5.93 -22.71
N TRP A 261 -27.27 5.51 -22.61
CA TRP A 261 -27.77 4.28 -23.21
C TRP A 261 -27.73 4.27 -24.75
N GLU A 262 -27.91 5.42 -25.39
CA GLU A 262 -27.84 5.58 -26.85
C GLU A 262 -26.38 5.66 -27.35
N LYS A 263 -25.46 6.18 -26.51
CA LYS A 263 -24.00 6.11 -26.76
C LYS A 263 -23.44 4.72 -26.49
N ALA A 264 -23.94 3.98 -25.50
CA ALA A 264 -23.62 2.56 -25.29
C ALA A 264 -24.19 1.69 -26.42
N GLY A 265 -25.40 1.98 -26.91
CA GLY A 265 -25.99 1.33 -28.09
C GLY A 265 -25.23 1.63 -29.39
N LYS A 266 -24.75 2.86 -29.59
CA LYS A 266 -23.89 3.22 -30.75
C LYS A 266 -22.47 2.67 -30.65
N ALA A 267 -21.91 2.52 -29.44
CA ALA A 267 -20.63 1.83 -29.23
C ALA A 267 -20.74 0.31 -29.46
N ALA A 268 -21.87 -0.30 -29.07
CA ALA A 268 -22.17 -1.70 -29.40
C ALA A 268 -22.41 -1.91 -30.91
N ALA A 269 -23.08 -0.98 -31.59
CA ALA A 269 -23.25 -1.01 -33.04
C ALA A 269 -21.93 -0.77 -33.81
N GLY A 270 -21.03 0.07 -33.28
CA GLY A 270 -19.69 0.31 -33.84
C GLY A 270 -18.72 -0.86 -33.61
N ALA A 271 -18.84 -1.58 -32.50
CA ALA A 271 -18.01 -2.76 -32.22
C ALA A 271 -18.39 -3.96 -33.10
N VAL A 272 -19.66 -4.09 -33.50
CA VAL A 272 -20.13 -5.15 -34.44
C VAL A 272 -19.62 -4.91 -35.87
N ALA A 273 -19.26 -3.68 -36.25
CA ALA A 273 -18.64 -3.39 -37.55
C ALA A 273 -17.17 -3.87 -37.64
N SER A 274 -16.51 -4.16 -36.52
CA SER A 274 -15.11 -4.63 -36.49
C SER A 274 -14.94 -6.14 -36.35
N SER A 275 -16.04 -6.91 -36.28
CA SER A 275 -16.02 -8.37 -36.22
C SER A 275 -16.71 -9.04 -37.41
N ALA A 276 -16.69 -8.41 -38.59
CA ALA A 276 -17.15 -9.01 -39.84
C ALA A 276 -16.20 -10.10 -40.40
N GLY A 277 -15.13 -10.46 -39.68
CA GLY A 277 -14.18 -11.52 -40.08
C GLY A 277 -14.51 -12.93 -39.59
N ALA A 278 -15.30 -13.10 -38.52
CA ALA A 278 -15.48 -14.42 -37.89
C ALA A 278 -16.82 -15.12 -38.24
N VAL A 279 -17.83 -14.39 -38.72
CA VAL A 279 -19.16 -14.94 -39.05
C VAL A 279 -19.21 -15.50 -40.48
N ILE A 280 -18.29 -15.08 -41.36
CA ILE A 280 -18.20 -15.59 -42.74
C ILE A 280 -17.63 -17.03 -42.78
N ALA A 281 -16.80 -17.42 -41.81
CA ALA A 281 -16.20 -18.76 -41.75
C ALA A 281 -17.21 -19.87 -41.39
N ALA A 282 -18.25 -19.57 -40.63
CA ALA A 282 -19.24 -20.57 -40.19
C ALA A 282 -20.29 -20.91 -41.26
N LYS A 283 -20.37 -20.14 -42.35
CA LYS A 283 -21.32 -20.40 -43.45
C LYS A 283 -20.75 -21.32 -44.55
N ILE A 284 -19.46 -21.65 -44.50
CA ILE A 284 -18.78 -22.51 -45.48
C ILE A 284 -18.72 -23.98 -45.03
N THR A 285 -18.80 -24.27 -43.74
CA THR A 285 -18.74 -25.64 -43.21
C THR A 285 -20.09 -26.09 -42.69
N GLY A 286 -20.89 -26.71 -43.56
CA GLY A 286 -22.25 -27.21 -43.25
C GLY A 286 -22.31 -28.31 -42.19
N LYS A 287 -22.20 -27.95 -40.91
CA LYS A 287 -22.52 -28.82 -39.77
C LYS A 287 -23.81 -28.35 -39.10
N LYS A 288 -24.84 -29.21 -39.16
CA LYS A 288 -26.08 -29.07 -38.40
C LYS A 288 -25.78 -29.42 -36.93
N THR A 289 -26.11 -28.52 -36.01
CA THR A 289 -26.19 -28.84 -34.59
C THR A 289 -27.57 -28.43 -34.08
N SER A 290 -28.31 -29.40 -33.56
CA SER A 290 -29.59 -29.23 -32.90
C SER A 290 -29.38 -28.72 -31.48
N ALA A 291 -29.69 -27.45 -31.21
CA ALA A 291 -29.85 -26.94 -29.86
C ALA A 291 -30.90 -25.82 -29.87
N SER A 292 -31.83 -25.87 -28.93
CA SER A 292 -33.04 -25.06 -28.82
C SER A 292 -32.77 -23.58 -28.47
N PRO A 293 -33.59 -22.63 -28.96
CA PRO A 293 -33.37 -21.18 -28.81
C PRO A 293 -33.96 -20.59 -27.51
N MET A 294 -33.83 -21.26 -26.36
CA MET A 294 -34.40 -20.74 -25.09
C MET A 294 -33.49 -20.83 -23.86
N SER A 295 -32.17 -20.96 -24.04
CA SER A 295 -31.20 -20.94 -22.92
C SER A 295 -30.04 -19.95 -23.08
N THR A 296 -30.04 -19.12 -24.12
CA THR A 296 -28.97 -18.14 -24.41
C THR A 296 -29.25 -16.74 -23.85
N GLY A 297 -29.97 -16.64 -22.73
CA GLY A 297 -30.24 -15.38 -22.02
C GLY A 297 -29.34 -15.16 -20.80
N LEU A 298 -28.57 -16.17 -20.37
CA LEU A 298 -27.83 -16.16 -19.10
C LEU A 298 -26.30 -16.17 -19.25
N THR A 299 -25.78 -16.20 -20.47
CA THR A 299 -24.33 -16.29 -20.76
C THR A 299 -23.71 -15.03 -21.38
N ALA A 300 -24.48 -13.95 -21.53
CA ALA A 300 -23.98 -12.67 -22.06
C ALA A 300 -23.60 -11.65 -20.96
N VAL A 301 -23.84 -11.95 -19.67
CA VAL A 301 -23.52 -11.06 -18.54
C VAL A 301 -22.12 -11.34 -17.95
N VAL A 302 -21.42 -12.37 -18.42
CA VAL A 302 -20.12 -12.80 -17.84
C VAL A 302 -18.91 -12.13 -18.53
N GLY A 303 -19.09 -11.42 -19.64
CA GLY A 303 -17.97 -10.94 -20.47
C GLY A 303 -17.41 -9.55 -20.18
N THR A 304 -18.04 -8.74 -19.31
CA THR A 304 -17.64 -7.32 -19.11
C THR A 304 -17.14 -7.00 -17.70
N ILE A 305 -17.00 -8.00 -16.82
CA ILE A 305 -16.48 -7.82 -15.46
C ILE A 305 -14.94 -7.96 -15.40
N ALA A 306 -14.28 -8.37 -16.48
CA ALA A 306 -12.86 -8.75 -16.46
C ALA A 306 -11.83 -7.61 -16.69
N THR A 307 -12.23 -6.33 -16.80
CA THR A 307 -11.24 -5.24 -17.11
C THR A 307 -11.35 -3.99 -16.23
N SER A 308 -11.84 -4.09 -14.99
CA SER A 308 -11.85 -2.93 -14.07
C SER A 308 -11.42 -3.25 -12.64
N ILE A 309 -10.79 -4.41 -12.41
CA ILE A 309 -10.22 -4.79 -11.12
C ILE A 309 -8.82 -4.19 -11.02
N GLY A 310 -8.76 -2.86 -10.83
CA GLY A 310 -7.51 -2.14 -10.61
C GLY A 310 -7.65 -0.87 -9.76
N GLY A 311 -8.88 -0.38 -9.52
CA GLY A 311 -9.10 0.84 -8.72
C GLY A 311 -10.20 0.74 -7.66
N ALA A 312 -10.96 -0.37 -7.60
CA ALA A 312 -12.10 -0.50 -6.69
C ALA A 312 -11.74 -1.04 -5.29
N ALA A 313 -10.57 -1.66 -5.13
CA ALA A 313 -10.08 -2.17 -3.84
C ALA A 313 -9.65 -1.03 -2.90
N PHE A 314 -8.96 -0.02 -3.45
CA PHE A 314 -8.51 1.19 -2.77
C PHE A 314 -9.62 1.91 -1.99
N GLY A 315 -10.78 2.08 -2.65
CA GLY A 315 -11.92 2.78 -2.05
C GLY A 315 -12.67 2.01 -0.95
N ARG A 316 -12.49 0.68 -0.82
CA ARG A 316 -13.12 -0.11 0.27
C ARG A 316 -12.23 -0.18 1.50
N PHE A 317 -10.91 -0.30 1.30
CA PHE A 317 -9.94 -0.34 2.39
C PHE A 317 -9.86 1.02 3.12
N ALA A 318 -9.74 2.13 2.37
CA ALA A 318 -9.72 3.47 2.93
C ALA A 318 -11.03 3.82 3.68
N ARG A 319 -12.19 3.33 3.20
CA ARG A 319 -13.49 3.48 3.89
C ARG A 319 -13.62 2.60 5.14
N GLY A 320 -13.08 1.39 5.13
CA GLY A 320 -13.10 0.50 6.30
C GLY A 320 -12.27 1.04 7.45
N ILE A 321 -11.09 1.60 7.15
CA ILE A 321 -10.20 2.21 8.15
C ILE A 321 -10.72 3.57 8.62
N MET A 322 -11.17 4.46 7.71
CA MET A 322 -11.75 5.74 8.12
C MET A 322 -13.07 5.59 8.90
N GLY A 323 -13.89 4.59 8.57
CA GLY A 323 -15.14 4.34 9.29
C GLY A 323 -14.95 3.76 10.70
N GLY A 324 -13.84 3.05 10.93
CA GLY A 324 -13.47 2.52 12.24
C GLY A 324 -12.72 3.51 13.14
N LEU A 325 -11.98 4.46 12.55
CA LEU A 325 -11.18 5.47 13.28
C LEU A 325 -11.96 6.76 13.63
N LEU A 326 -13.12 6.99 13.02
CA LEU A 326 -14.01 8.12 13.32
C LEU A 326 -15.14 7.74 14.31
N ARG A 327 -14.99 6.64 15.05
CA ARG A 327 -15.85 6.21 16.14
C ARG A 327 -15.10 6.09 17.45
#